data_AF-A0A7W1YSK8-F1
#
_entry.id   AF-A0A7W1YSK8-F1
#
_cell.length_a   1.000
_cell.length_b   1.000
_cell.length_c   1.000
_cell.angle_alpha   90.00
_cell.angle_beta   90.00
_cell.angle_gamma   90.00
#
_symmetry.space_group_name_H-M   'P 1'
#
loop_
_entity.id
_entity.type
_entity.pdbx_description
1 polymer ?
#
loop_
_entity_poly.entity_id
_entity_poly.type
_entity_poly.pdbx_seq_one_letter_code
_entity_poly.pdbx_strand_id
1 'polypeptide(L)' 'MKRTNLVLDERLLEEATRLSGERTYSRTVERALEELVRRVKARRILDLAGSGLWEGDLSAVREDSGVYRTKRRGPR' A
#
# COMPACT_ATOMS: atom_id res chain seq x y z
N MET A 1 -8.00 -9.17 24.39
CA MET A 1 -7.41 -7.82 24.48
C MET A 1 -6.75 -7.63 25.84
N LYS A 2 -5.66 -6.86 25.92
CA LYS A 2 -4.99 -6.47 27.16
C LYS A 2 -5.25 -4.97 27.43
N ARG A 3 -5.63 -4.60 28.66
CA ARG A 3 -5.78 -3.18 29.04
C ARG A 3 -4.42 -2.56 29.30
N THR A 4 -4.18 -1.37 28.76
CA THR A 4 -2.94 -0.61 28.92
C THR A 4 -3.31 0.87 29.09
N ASN A 5 -2.70 1.55 30.05
CA ASN A 5 -2.85 3.00 30.23
C ASN A 5 -1.74 3.69 29.44
N LEU A 6 -2.10 4.58 28.53
CA LEU A 6 -1.19 5.32 27.66
C LEU A 6 -1.50 6.81 27.78
N VAL A 7 -0.48 7.64 27.71
CA VAL A 7 -0.63 9.10 27.54
C VAL A 7 -0.64 9.38 26.04
N LEU A 8 -1.71 9.98 25.54
CA LEU A 8 -1.92 10.28 24.13
C LEU A 8 -2.25 11.76 23.96
N ASP A 9 -1.92 12.33 22.80
CA ASP A 9 -2.41 13.65 22.41
C ASP A 9 -3.94 13.58 22.18
N GLU A 10 -4.69 14.32 23.00
CA GLU A 10 -6.15 14.34 22.97
C GLU A 10 -6.70 14.81 21.63
N ARG A 11 -6.11 15.87 21.05
CA ARG A 11 -6.58 16.45 19.80
C ARG A 11 -6.38 15.48 18.64
N LEU A 12 -5.24 14.80 18.61
CA LEU A 12 -4.96 13.78 17.61
C LEU A 12 -5.91 12.58 17.76
N LEU A 13 -6.18 12.14 19.00
CA LEU A 13 -7.07 11.02 19.25
C LEU A 13 -8.51 11.33 18.82
N GLU A 14 -9.02 12.51 19.16
CA GLU A 14 -10.34 12.97 18.73
C GLU A 14 -10.44 13.07 17.21
N GLU A 15 -9.44 13.67 16.56
CA GLU A 15 -9.40 13.79 15.11
C GLU A 15 -9.37 12.41 14.45
N ALA A 16 -8.52 11.50 14.93
CA ALA A 16 -8.44 10.15 14.41
C ALA A 16 -9.75 9.38 14.58
N THR A 17 -10.43 9.52 15.72
CA THR A 17 -11.74 8.88 15.97
C THR A 17 -12.80 9.41 15.01
N ARG A 18 -12.87 10.74 14.83
CA ARG A 18 -13.79 11.37 13.90
C ARG A 18 -13.54 10.93 12.45
N LEU A 19 -12.27 10.91 12.02
CA LEU A 19 -11.89 10.53 10.65
C LEU A 19 -12.07 9.04 10.38
N SER A 20 -11.80 8.18 11.37
CA SER A 20 -11.97 6.73 11.23
C SER A 20 -13.44 6.29 11.27
N GLY A 21 -14.33 7.11 11.86
CA GLY A 21 -15.74 6.77 12.08
C GLY A 21 -15.96 5.76 13.21
N GLU A 22 -14.94 5.51 14.03
CA GLU A 22 -15.05 4.58 15.16
C GLU A 22 -15.80 5.22 16.32
N ARG A 23 -16.52 4.39 17.09
CA ARG A 23 -17.34 4.87 18.22
C ARG A 23 -16.55 5.07 19.51
N THR A 24 -15.34 4.52 19.58
CA THR A 24 -14.53 4.55 20.80
C THR A 24 -13.05 4.80 20.49
N TYR A 25 -12.35 5.42 21.43
CA TYR A 25 -10.91 5.61 21.35
C TYR A 25 -10.15 4.28 21.28
N SER A 26 -10.56 3.27 22.04
CA SER A 26 -9.93 1.95 21.99
C SER A 26 -9.99 1.33 20.59
N ARG A 27 -11.15 1.41 19.92
CA ARG A 27 -11.33 0.93 18.54
C ARG A 27 -10.51 1.74 17.53
N THR A 28 -10.45 3.05 17.72
CA THR A 28 -9.62 3.96 16.90
C THR A 28 -8.15 3.56 16.99
N VAL A 29 -7.64 3.38 18.20
CA VAL A 29 -6.25 3.00 18.47
C VAL A 29 -5.94 1.61 17.92
N GLU A 30 -6.83 0.63 18.13
CA GLU A 30 -6.69 -0.73 17.61
C GLU A 30 -6.58 -0.73 16.08
N ARG A 31 -7.50 -0.06 15.39
CA ARG A 31 -7.47 0.06 13.93
C ARG A 31 -6.23 0.78 13.42
N ALA A 32 -5.80 1.85 14.09
CA ALA A 32 -4.58 2.58 13.72
C ALA A 32 -3.33 1.68 13.84
N LEU A 33 -3.25 0.86 14.89
CA LEU A 33 -2.16 -0.10 15.08
C LEU A 33 -2.18 -1.20 14.02
N GLU A 34 -3.37 -1.74 13.69
CA GLU A 34 -3.52 -2.73 12.62
C GLU A 34 -3.05 -2.19 11.27
N GLU A 35 -3.46 -0.96 10.92
CA GLU A 35 -3.03 -0.31 9.68
C GLU A 35 -1.51 -0.07 9.67
N LEU A 36 -0.94 0.39 10.78
CA LEU A 36 0.52 0.58 10.89
C LEU A 36 1.26 -0.75 10.66
N VAL A 37 0.87 -1.81 11.36
CA VAL A 37 1.48 -3.14 11.20
C VAL A 37 1.34 -3.63 9.77
N ARG A 38 0.16 -3.46 9.15
CA ARG A 38 -0.08 -3.84 7.76
C ARG A 38 0.83 -3.08 6.80
N ARG A 39 0.96 -1.76 6.96
CA ARG A 39 1.82 -0.91 6.12
C ARG A 39 3.30 -1.29 6.25
N VAL A 40 3.77 -1.54 7.48
CA VAL A 40 5.16 -1.97 7.74
C VAL A 40 5.43 -3.34 7.13
N LYS A 41 4.50 -4.30 7.26
CA LYS A 41 4.63 -5.62 6.62
C LYS A 41 4.65 -5.52 5.10
N ALA A 42 3.77 -4.70 4.52
CA ALA A 42 3.73 -4.48 3.09
C ALA A 42 5.03 -3.85 2.58
N ARG A 43 5.65 -2.94 3.35
CA ARG A 43 6.93 -2.31 2.99
C ARG A 43 8.05 -3.33 2.79
N ARG A 44 8.04 -4.47 3.49
CA ARG A 44 9.03 -5.55 3.33
C ARG A 44 9.04 -6.17 1.94
N ILE A 45 7.99 -5.99 1.13
CA ILE A 45 8.02 -6.41 -0.27
C ILE A 45 9.13 -5.71 -1.05
N LEU A 46 9.52 -4.49 -0.63
CA LEU A 46 10.63 -3.76 -1.24
C LEU A 46 11.98 -4.42 -0.96
N ASP A 47 12.11 -5.18 0.13
CA ASP A 47 13.33 -5.94 0.42
C ASP A 47 13.52 -7.09 -0.59
N LEU A 48 12.47 -7.47 -1.32
CA LEU A 48 12.52 -8.48 -2.38
C LEU A 48 12.94 -7.87 -3.73
N ALA A 49 13.02 -6.55 -3.85
CA ALA A 49 13.50 -5.92 -5.08
C ALA A 49 14.99 -6.23 -5.28
N GLY A 50 15.33 -6.87 -6.40
CA GLY A 50 16.70 -7.28 -6.70
C GLY A 50 17.18 -8.54 -5.97
N SER A 51 16.33 -9.21 -5.19
CA SER A 51 16.69 -10.47 -4.52
C SER A 51 16.73 -11.68 -5.46
N GLY A 52 16.29 -11.52 -6.72
CA GLY A 52 16.15 -12.62 -7.67
C GLY A 52 14.96 -13.54 -7.41
N LEU A 53 14.06 -13.19 -6.48
CA LEU A 53 12.89 -14.03 -6.15
C LEU A 53 11.93 -14.24 -7.35
N TRP A 54 11.98 -13.36 -8.34
CA TRP A 54 11.19 -13.49 -9.57
C TRP A 54 12.12 -13.49 -10.78
N GLU A 55 11.94 -14.49 -11.63
CA GLU A 55 12.65 -14.66 -12.89
C GLU A 55 11.64 -14.73 -14.04
N GLY A 56 11.84 -13.93 -15.09
CA GLY A 56 10.96 -13.88 -16.25
C GLY A 56 11.15 -12.61 -17.09
N ASP A 57 10.54 -12.58 -18.27
CA ASP A 57 10.45 -11.38 -19.11
C ASP A 57 9.09 -10.70 -18.90
N LEU A 58 9.11 -9.46 -18.43
CA LEU A 58 7.90 -8.67 -18.19
C LEU A 58 7.12 -8.39 -19.48
N SER A 59 7.82 -8.21 -20.61
CA SER A 59 7.18 -7.94 -21.90
C SER A 59 6.40 -9.14 -22.42
N ALA A 60 6.94 -10.35 -22.25
CA ALA A 60 6.22 -11.59 -22.55
C ALA A 60 4.99 -11.80 -21.66
N VAL A 61 5.11 -11.58 -20.34
CA VAL A 61 3.99 -11.78 -19.39
C VAL A 61 2.87 -10.76 -19.58
N ARG A 62 3.22 -9.52 -19.96
CA ARG A 62 2.24 -8.47 -20.20
C ARG A 62 1.64 -8.49 -21.60
N GLU A 63 2.14 -9.37 -22.47
CA GLU A 63 1.78 -9.41 -23.88
C GLU A 63 1.93 -8.02 -24.53
N ASP A 64 2.97 -7.26 -24.12
CA ASP A 64 3.29 -5.92 -24.62
C ASP A 64 3.84 -6.02 -26.06
N SER A 65 3.00 -6.50 -26.97
CA SER A 65 3.26 -6.64 -28.40
C SER A 65 3.04 -5.28 -29.02
N GLY A 66 4.11 -4.50 -29.15
CA GLY A 66 4.08 -3.14 -29.69
C GLY A 66 3.46 -3.07 -31.08
N VAL A 67 2.15 -2.81 -31.16
CA VAL A 67 1.50 -2.35 -32.40
C VAL A 67 1.72 -0.85 -32.54
N TYR A 68 2.96 -0.37 -32.46
CA TYR A 68 3.29 0.92 -33.07
C TYR A 68 3.42 0.67 -34.57
N ARG A 69 2.27 0.49 -35.23
CA ARG A 69 2.15 0.48 -36.69
C ARG A 69 2.71 1.81 -37.17
N THR A 70 3.98 1.82 -37.57
CA THR A 70 4.53 2.90 -38.39
C THR A 70 3.67 2.87 -39.66
N LYS A 71 2.71 3.80 -39.78
CA LYS A 71 2.02 4.02 -41.04
C LYS A 71 3.10 4.50 -42.01
N ARG A 72 3.67 3.58 -42.79
CA ARG A 72 4.44 3.94 -43.99
C ARG A 72 3.50 4.74 -44.87
N ARG A 73 3.62 6.08 -44.84
CA ARG A 73 3.04 6.96 -45.86
C ARG A 73 3.69 6.55 -47.17
N GLY A 74 2.92 5.92 -48.06
CA GLY A 74 3.35 5.62 -49.42
C GLY A 74 3.67 6.90 -50.20
N PRO A 75 4.54 6.83 -51.23
CA PRO A 75 4.87 8.00 -52.03
C PRO A 75 3.66 8.38 -52.90
N ARG A 76 3.58 9.69 -53.16
CA ARG A 76 2.55 10.36 -53.97
C ARG A 76 2.63 9.97 -55.44
#